data_AF-A0A950D322-F1
#
_entry.id   AF-A0A950D322-F1
#
_cell.length_a   1.000
_cell.length_b   1.000
_cell.length_c   1.000
_cell.angle_alpha   90.00
_cell.angle_beta   90.00
_cell.angle_gamma   90.00
#
_symmetry.space_group_name_H-M   'P 1'
#
loop_
_entity.id
_entity.type
_entity.pdbx_description
1 polymer ?
#
loop_
_entity_poly.entity_id
_entity_poly.type
_entity_poly.pdbx_seq_one_letter_code
_entity_poly.pdbx_strand_id
1 'polypeptide(L)' 'MPSPFPGMDPYLEAPYIWPDFHDRLASEISGHLNQTLPNPYYARLEMRQELGIVEEGKAR' A
#
# COMPACT_ATOMS: atom_id res chain seq x y z
N MET A 1 -19.54 13.39 -12.49
CA MET A 1 -18.35 13.71 -13.31
C MET A 1 -17.48 12.47 -13.33
N PRO A 2 -17.07 11.95 -14.49
CA PRO A 2 -16.15 10.81 -14.55
C PRO A 2 -14.80 11.21 -13.94
N SER A 3 -14.20 10.30 -13.18
CA SER A 3 -12.96 10.55 -12.43
C SER A 3 -11.81 11.04 -13.33
N PRO A 4 -11.05 12.08 -12.94
CA PRO A 4 -9.90 12.58 -13.70
C PRO A 4 -8.65 11.70 -13.57
N PHE A 5 -8.65 10.73 -12.63
CA PHE A 5 -7.70 9.62 -12.60
C PHE A 5 -8.36 8.38 -13.26
N PRO A 6 -7.82 7.83 -14.36
CA PRO A 6 -8.32 6.59 -14.94
C PRO A 6 -8.01 5.44 -13.96
N GLY A 7 -8.98 5.05 -13.13
CA GLY A 7 -8.79 3.86 -12.27
C GLY A 7 -9.49 3.83 -10.91
N MET A 8 -10.06 4.92 -10.37
CA MET A 8 -10.84 4.81 -9.13
C MET A 8 -12.05 5.75 -9.07
N ASP A 9 -13.08 5.27 -8.39
CA ASP A 9 -14.37 5.94 -8.17
C ASP A 9 -14.19 7.08 -7.14
N PRO A 10 -14.51 8.34 -7.50
CA PRO A 10 -14.38 9.48 -6.62
C PRO A 10 -15.15 9.36 -5.30
N TYR A 11 -16.20 8.52 -5.26
CA TYR A 11 -16.96 8.27 -4.04
C TYR A 11 -16.20 7.42 -3.03
N LEU A 12 -15.37 6.47 -3.50
CA LEU A 12 -14.58 5.58 -2.63
C LEU A 12 -13.35 6.28 -2.06
N GLU A 13 -12.89 7.34 -2.72
CA GLU A 13 -11.79 8.18 -2.27
C GLU A 13 -12.24 9.32 -1.36
N ALA A 14 -13.55 9.49 -1.16
CA ALA A 14 -14.13 10.59 -0.39
C ALA A 14 -13.90 10.38 1.12
N PRO A 15 -12.93 11.06 1.77
CA PRO A 15 -12.55 10.75 3.16
C PRO A 15 -13.64 11.14 4.17
N TYR A 16 -14.55 12.02 3.78
CA TYR A 16 -15.70 12.43 4.60
C TYR A 16 -16.84 11.40 4.59
N ILE A 17 -16.86 10.50 3.60
CA ILE A 17 -17.85 9.42 3.50
C ILE A 17 -17.24 8.13 4.03
N TRP A 18 -15.97 7.89 3.70
CA TRP A 18 -15.27 6.64 3.98
C TRP A 18 -13.86 6.89 4.53
N PRO A 19 -13.75 7.41 5.76
CA PRO A 19 -12.45 7.81 6.34
C PRO A 19 -11.48 6.63 6.51
N ASP A 20 -11.99 5.41 6.67
CA ASP A 20 -11.26 4.19 6.98
C ASP A 20 -11.23 3.18 5.82
N PHE A 21 -11.80 3.52 4.66
CA PHE A 21 -11.98 2.54 3.58
C PHE A 21 -10.67 2.00 3.04
N HIS A 22 -9.70 2.87 2.76
CA HIS A 22 -8.41 2.43 2.22
C HIS A 22 -7.67 1.52 3.21
N ASP A 23 -7.67 1.86 4.49
CA ASP A 23 -7.01 1.06 5.53
C ASP A 23 -7.67 -0.32 5.67
N ARG A 24 -9.00 -0.36 5.69
CA ARG A 24 -9.76 -1.62 5.78
C ARG A 24 -9.60 -2.46 4.53
N LEU A 25 -9.71 -1.85 3.35
CA LEU A 25 -9.54 -2.54 2.08
C LEU A 25 -8.13 -3.12 1.97
N ALA A 26 -7.10 -2.34 2.30
CA ALA A 26 -5.72 -2.82 2.31
C ALA A 26 -5.57 -3.99 3.28
N SER A 27 -6.14 -3.89 4.49
CA SER A 27 -6.11 -4.95 5.49
C SER A 27 -6.73 -6.26 5.00
N GLU A 28 -7.92 -6.19 4.40
CA GLU A 28 -8.61 -7.36 3.84
C GLU A 28 -7.82 -7.97 2.68
N ILE A 29 -7.26 -7.16 1.77
CA ILE A 29 -6.41 -7.64 0.68
C ILE A 29 -5.18 -8.36 1.24
N SER A 30 -4.50 -7.76 2.22
CA SER A 30 -3.33 -8.35 2.87
C SER A 30 -3.67 -9.69 3.54
N GLY A 31 -4.81 -9.76 4.25
CA GLY A 31 -5.30 -10.99 4.86
C GLY A 31 -5.57 -12.08 3.84
N HIS A 32 -6.24 -11.74 2.74
CA HIS A 32 -6.54 -12.68 1.66
C HIS A 32 -5.28 -13.18 0.94
N LEU A 33 -4.33 -12.29 0.66
CA LEU A 33 -3.06 -12.65 0.05
C LEU A 33 -2.25 -13.59 0.94
N ASN A 34 -2.19 -13.34 2.25
CA ASN A 34 -1.44 -14.20 3.17
C ASN A 34 -2.01 -15.62 3.31
N GLN A 35 -3.28 -15.83 2.94
CA GLN A 35 -3.86 -17.18 2.90
C GLN A 35 -3.49 -17.95 1.62
N THR A 36 -3.14 -17.24 0.55
CA THR A 36 -2.94 -17.83 -0.79
C THR A 36 -1.49 -17.81 -1.24
N LEU A 37 -0.66 -16.93 -0.70
CA LEU A 37 0.75 -16.81 -1.06
C LEU A 37 1.55 -18.04 -0.62
N PRO A 38 2.38 -18.61 -1.51
CA PRO A 38 3.28 -19.70 -1.15
C PRO A 38 4.48 -19.18 -0.36
N ASN A 39 5.07 -20.05 0.46
CA ASN A 39 6.35 -19.77 1.13
C ASN A 39 7.44 -19.44 0.07
N PRO A 40 8.27 -18.37 0.25
CA PRO A 40 8.46 -17.52 1.43
C PRO A 40 7.75 -16.16 1.38
N TYR A 41 6.75 -16.00 0.50
CA TYR A 41 6.09 -14.72 0.29
C TYR A 41 5.02 -14.47 1.34
N TYR A 42 4.91 -13.21 1.76
CA TYR A 42 3.86 -12.74 2.66
C TYR A 42 3.56 -11.27 2.36
N ALA A 43 2.28 -10.90 2.43
CA ALA A 43 1.80 -9.54 2.26
C ALA A 43 1.83 -8.81 3.62
N ARG A 44 2.26 -7.55 3.62
CA ARG A 44 2.28 -6.69 4.81
C ARG A 44 1.61 -5.36 4.47
N LEU A 45 0.99 -4.76 5.48
CA LEU A 45 0.43 -3.40 5.41
C LEU A 45 1.49 -2.33 5.67
N GLU A 46 2.38 -2.59 6.62
CA GLU A 46 3.41 -1.63 7.02
C GLU A 46 4.58 -1.60 6.03
N MET A 47 4.91 -0.40 5.56
CA MET A 47 6.09 -0.14 4.75
C MET A 47 7.32 -0.24 5.66
N ARG A 48 8.20 -1.24 5.43
CA ARG A 48 9.53 -1.17 6.02
C ARG A 48 10.28 -0.04 5.32
N GLN A 49 10.65 1.00 6.07
CA GLN A 49 11.69 1.91 5.62
C GLN A 49 12.98 1.09 5.52
N GLU A 50 13.40 0.78 4.30
CA GLU A 50 14.77 0.33 4.08
C GLU A 50 15.65 1.56 4.26
N LEU A 51 16.27 1.68 5.44
CA LEU A 51 17.39 2.61 5.63
C LEU A 51 18.54 2.08 4.77
N GLY A 52 18.56 2.47 3.50
CA GLY A 52 19.73 2.33 2.66
C GLY A 52 20.84 3.15 3.28
N ILE A 53 21.84 2.48 3.84
CA ILE A 53 23.08 3.13 4.26
C ILE A 53 23.72 3.62 2.96
N VAL A 54 23.60 4.92 2.68
CA VAL A 54 24.33 5.53 1.58
C VAL A 54 25.78 5.61 2.05
N GLU A 55 26.59 4.64 1.65
CA GLU A 55 28.04 4.73 1.79
C GLU A 55 28.50 5.93 0.94
N GLU A 56 28.75 7.07 1.59
CA GLU A 56 29.41 8.20 0.94
C GLU A 56 30.79 7.75 0.51
N GLY A 57 30.92 7.46 -0.79
CA GLY A 57 32.19 7.17 -1.43
C GLY A 57 33.19 8.27 -1.09
N LYS A 58 34.21 7.91 -0.32
CA LYS A 58 35.35 8.75 0.03
C LYS A 58 35.90 9.40 -1.26
N ALA A 59 35.74 10.72 -1.35
CA ALA A 59 36.32 11.51 -2.44
C ALA A 59 37.83 11.25 -2.50
N ARG A 60 38.28 10.85 -3.69
CA ARG A 60 39.68 10.60 -4.05
C ARG A 60 40.50 11.87 -4.04
#